data_AF-A0A7W1BE67-F1
#
_entry.id   AF-A0A7W1BE67-F1
#
_cell.length_a   1.000
_cell.length_b   1.000
_cell.length_c   1.000
_cell.angle_alpha   90.00
_cell.angle_beta   90.00
_cell.angle_gamma   90.00
#
_symmetry.space_group_name_H-M   'P 1'
#
loop_
_entity.id
_entity.type
_entity.pdbx_description
1 polymer ?
#
loop_
_entity_poly.entity_id
_entity_poly.type
_entity_poly.pdbx_seq_one_letter_code
_entity_poly.pdbx_strand_id
1 'polypeptide(L)'
;LENLENEFYKAVLGTSAVPAQNDAFTTVRGQIPAPAQEAVQLIQTHEQQHVDFIRAAIEGAGATAPNITADDFDFTGGNGSNDGPFAAATTDLDVLLLTTQAFEDTGVRAYKGQIPLLLDNSGNAAADAVLEAACRIETVEGRHASKIRRIRRQRTPGLTAIRHSGYVLGGGLDAAGVGGISLPAAAVAALTAVYAGEENTIQVVWNGTQELRIDTANLPNTDVIGDAARKLAAGQIAFDAPLTREQVITIVRDFIKDDPTRGLP
;
A
#
# COMPACT_ATOMS: atom_id res chain seq x y z
N LEU A 1 -1.99 8.70 3.34
CA LEU A 1 -1.32 7.56 2.72
C LEU A 1 -0.33 8.10 1.71
N GLU A 2 -0.78 8.68 0.59
CA GLU A 2 0.10 9.34 -0.39
C GLU A 2 1.20 10.26 0.18
N ASN A 3 0.92 11.10 1.18
CA ASN A 3 1.97 11.92 1.79
C ASN A 3 3.06 11.08 2.49
N LEU A 4 2.67 9.99 3.16
CA LEU A 4 3.59 9.05 3.80
C LEU A 4 4.44 8.35 2.74
N GLU A 5 3.84 7.81 1.67
CA GLU A 5 4.56 7.15 0.59
C GLU A 5 5.51 8.12 -0.13
N ASN A 6 5.02 9.28 -0.55
CA ASN A 6 5.82 10.29 -1.24
C ASN A 6 7.05 10.70 -0.41
N GLU A 7 6.86 11.03 0.87
CA GLU A 7 7.97 11.44 1.73
C GLU A 7 8.90 10.26 2.09
N PHE A 8 8.38 9.04 2.23
CA PHE A 8 9.19 7.84 2.38
C PHE A 8 10.10 7.62 1.18
N TYR A 9 9.56 7.71 -0.04
CA TYR A 9 10.34 7.60 -1.25
C TYR A 9 11.40 8.69 -1.38
N LYS A 10 11.07 9.95 -1.04
CA LYS A 10 12.05 11.05 -1.00
C LYS A 10 13.18 10.73 -0.02
N ALA A 11 12.90 10.22 1.17
CA ALA A 11 13.94 9.81 2.12
C ALA A 11 14.82 8.68 1.58
N VAL A 12 14.22 7.65 0.98
CA VAL A 12 14.94 6.55 0.33
C VAL A 12 15.84 7.05 -0.80
N LEU A 13 15.38 8.02 -1.59
CA LEU A 13 16.12 8.63 -2.71
C LEU A 13 17.14 9.70 -2.27
N GLY A 14 17.07 10.16 -1.01
CA GLY A 14 17.96 11.20 -0.47
C GLY A 14 17.55 12.61 -0.85
N THR A 15 16.26 12.81 -1.15
CA THR A 15 15.67 14.09 -1.58
C THR A 15 14.62 14.63 -0.61
N SER A 16 14.48 14.03 0.58
CA SER A 16 13.61 14.57 1.64
C SER A 16 14.07 15.97 2.05
N ALA A 17 13.11 16.82 2.41
CA ALA A 17 13.38 18.12 3.01
C ALA A 17 14.02 18.01 4.41
N VAL A 18 14.01 16.82 5.03
CA VAL A 18 14.57 16.54 6.35
C VAL A 18 15.91 15.79 6.19
N PRO A 19 17.07 16.45 6.41
CA PRO A 19 18.38 15.83 6.20
C PRO A 19 18.58 14.53 7.00
N ALA A 20 18.10 14.48 8.24
CA ALA A 20 18.23 13.30 9.10
C ALA A 20 17.53 12.06 8.50
N GLN A 21 16.41 12.23 7.80
CA GLN A 21 15.74 11.14 7.09
C GLN A 21 16.59 10.65 5.91
N ASN A 22 17.19 11.57 5.15
CA ASN A 22 18.10 11.20 4.06
C ASN A 22 19.33 10.44 4.59
N ASP A 23 19.88 10.87 5.72
CA ASP A 23 21.04 10.25 6.35
C ASP A 23 20.72 8.82 6.79
N ALA A 24 19.57 8.60 7.43
CA ALA A 24 19.13 7.28 7.88
C ALA A 24 19.12 6.24 6.76
N PHE A 25 18.60 6.57 5.57
CA PHE A 25 18.52 5.65 4.43
C PHE A 25 19.81 5.53 3.61
N THR A 26 20.89 6.23 3.97
CA THR A 26 22.13 6.25 3.15
C THR A 26 22.69 4.84 2.90
N THR A 27 22.70 3.99 3.92
CA THR A 27 23.23 2.62 3.83
C THR A 27 22.44 1.78 2.84
N VAL A 28 21.12 1.72 3.00
CA VAL A 28 20.27 0.89 2.12
C VAL A 28 20.14 1.48 0.72
N ARG A 29 20.17 2.81 0.57
CA ARG A 29 20.15 3.48 -0.73
C ARG A 29 21.30 3.00 -1.63
N GLY A 30 22.50 2.84 -1.05
CA GLY A 30 23.66 2.30 -1.76
C GLY A 30 23.52 0.83 -2.18
N GLN A 31 22.52 0.10 -1.66
CA GLN A 31 22.25 -1.30 -2.02
C GLN A 31 21.23 -1.43 -3.16
N ILE A 32 20.45 -0.38 -3.46
CA ILE A 32 19.39 -0.41 -4.48
C ILE A 32 20.05 -0.50 -5.87
N PRO A 33 19.80 -1.56 -6.66
CA PRO A 33 20.34 -1.67 -8.01
C PRO A 33 19.77 -0.59 -8.94
N ALA A 34 20.54 -0.11 -9.92
CA ALA A 34 20.14 0.99 -10.80
C ALA A 34 18.74 0.82 -11.47
N PRO A 35 18.37 -0.35 -12.04
CA PRO A 35 17.02 -0.54 -12.60
C PRO A 35 15.89 -0.48 -11.56
N ALA A 36 16.19 -0.75 -10.29
CA ALA A 36 15.25 -0.58 -9.18
C ALA A 36 15.18 0.90 -8.76
N GLN A 37 16.31 1.61 -8.76
CA GLN A 37 16.36 3.03 -8.43
C GLN A 37 15.53 3.89 -9.40
N GLU A 38 15.60 3.63 -10.71
CA GLU A 38 14.74 4.30 -11.71
C GLU A 38 13.25 4.08 -11.44
N ALA A 39 12.89 2.86 -11.02
CA ALA A 39 11.51 2.55 -10.68
C ALA A 39 11.04 3.27 -9.42
N VAL A 40 11.87 3.28 -8.37
CA VAL A 40 11.62 4.00 -7.11
C VAL A 40 11.46 5.50 -7.38
N GLN A 41 12.27 6.09 -8.26
CA GLN A 41 12.16 7.49 -8.65
C GLN A 41 10.87 7.80 -9.42
N LEU A 42 10.45 6.89 -10.31
CA LEU A 42 9.21 7.06 -11.05
C LEU A 42 8.00 6.95 -10.14
N ILE A 43 7.98 5.97 -9.24
CA ILE A 43 6.91 5.81 -8.24
C ILE A 43 6.82 7.08 -7.39
N GLN A 44 7.93 7.57 -6.83
CA GLN A 44 7.96 8.84 -6.09
C GLN A 44 7.33 10.01 -6.86
N THR A 45 7.57 10.08 -8.18
CA THR A 45 6.99 11.13 -9.02
C THR A 45 5.48 11.01 -9.11
N HIS A 46 4.96 9.78 -9.22
CA HIS A 46 3.51 9.53 -9.18
C HIS A 46 2.93 9.82 -7.80
N GLU A 47 3.60 9.45 -6.71
CA GLU A 47 3.14 9.76 -5.35
C GLU A 47 2.98 11.27 -5.13
N GLN A 48 3.92 12.07 -5.63
CA GLN A 48 3.78 13.53 -5.59
C GLN A 48 2.57 14.01 -6.39
N GLN A 49 2.30 13.41 -7.56
CA GLN A 49 1.13 13.73 -8.37
C GLN A 49 -0.18 13.35 -7.67
N HIS A 50 -0.21 12.23 -6.94
CA HIS A 50 -1.35 11.82 -6.14
C HIS A 50 -1.60 12.84 -5.01
N VAL A 51 -0.56 13.22 -4.27
CA VAL A 51 -0.63 14.27 -3.23
C VAL A 51 -1.20 15.56 -3.80
N ASP A 52 -0.62 16.07 -4.89
CA ASP A 52 -1.03 17.33 -5.50
C ASP A 52 -2.48 17.29 -5.97
N PHE A 53 -2.89 16.18 -6.59
CA PHE A 53 -4.26 15.97 -7.04
C PHE A 53 -5.25 15.97 -5.86
N ILE A 54 -4.98 15.19 -4.81
CA ILE A 54 -5.90 15.05 -3.66
C ILE A 54 -6.03 16.37 -2.93
N ARG A 55 -4.93 17.11 -2.74
CA ARG A 55 -4.97 18.45 -2.14
C ARG A 55 -5.88 19.38 -2.94
N ALA A 56 -5.69 19.44 -4.26
CA ALA A 56 -6.52 20.25 -5.14
C ALA A 56 -8.00 19.82 -5.12
N ALA A 57 -8.28 18.51 -5.04
CA ALA A 57 -9.65 18.00 -4.93
C ALA A 57 -10.32 18.40 -3.61
N ILE A 58 -9.62 18.32 -2.49
CA ILE A 58 -10.12 18.76 -1.18
C ILE A 58 -10.40 20.27 -1.17
N GLU A 59 -9.47 21.07 -1.68
CA GLU A 59 -9.59 22.53 -1.77
C GLU A 59 -10.71 22.94 -2.73
N GLY A 60 -10.83 22.26 -3.88
CA GLY A 60 -11.91 22.45 -4.85
C GLY A 60 -13.30 22.11 -4.29
N ALA A 61 -13.38 21.19 -3.33
CA ALA A 61 -14.60 20.89 -2.58
C ALA A 61 -14.90 21.91 -1.46
N GLY A 62 -14.07 22.96 -1.30
CA GLY A 62 -14.25 24.00 -0.29
C GLY A 62 -13.75 23.62 1.11
N ALA A 63 -13.04 22.49 1.24
CA ALA A 63 -12.40 22.07 2.48
C ALA A 63 -10.93 22.49 2.52
N THR A 64 -10.32 22.45 3.70
CA THR A 64 -8.88 22.73 3.85
C THR A 64 -8.10 21.42 3.77
N ALA A 65 -7.22 21.30 2.78
CA ALA A 65 -6.31 20.16 2.70
C ALA A 65 -5.37 20.16 3.93
N PRO A 66 -5.13 19.00 4.56
CA PRO A 66 -4.26 18.94 5.74
C PRO A 66 -2.84 19.37 5.36
N ASN A 67 -2.18 20.09 6.26
CA ASN A 67 -0.77 20.46 6.09
C ASN A 67 0.09 19.33 6.65
N ILE A 68 0.60 18.48 5.76
CA ILE A 68 1.47 17.35 6.09
C ILE A 68 2.82 17.58 5.44
N THR A 69 3.89 17.44 6.20
CA THR A 69 5.27 17.67 5.77
C THR A 69 6.15 16.46 6.05
N ALA A 70 7.33 16.43 5.45
CA ALA A 70 8.36 15.43 5.70
C ALA A 70 8.68 15.25 7.19
N ASP A 71 8.67 16.35 7.97
CA ASP A 71 8.94 16.34 9.41
C ASP A 71 7.89 15.57 10.22
N ASP A 72 6.73 15.29 9.65
CA ASP A 72 5.63 14.63 10.34
C ASP A 72 5.80 13.11 10.40
N PHE A 73 6.77 12.56 9.67
CA PHE A 73 6.92 11.12 9.50
C PHE A 73 8.09 10.52 10.27
N ASP A 74 7.85 9.32 10.77
CA ASP A 74 8.83 8.38 11.30
C ASP A 74 8.74 7.08 10.47
N PHE A 75 9.59 6.96 9.47
CA PHE A 75 9.59 5.82 8.55
C PHE A 75 9.99 4.48 9.18
N THR A 76 10.37 4.47 10.46
CA THR A 76 10.64 3.23 11.20
C THR A 76 9.39 2.65 11.85
N GLY A 77 8.26 3.37 11.84
CA GLY A 77 7.04 2.98 12.55
C GLY A 77 7.18 3.17 14.07
N GLY A 78 8.00 4.13 14.51
CA GLY A 78 8.36 4.36 15.90
C GLY A 78 7.62 5.54 16.55
N ASN A 79 6.62 6.13 15.87
CA ASN A 79 5.87 7.31 16.30
C ASN A 79 6.79 8.43 16.82
N GLY A 80 7.79 8.79 16.01
CA GLY A 80 8.73 9.88 16.30
C GLY A 80 9.97 9.48 17.08
N SER A 81 10.05 8.26 17.59
CA SER A 81 11.28 7.74 18.21
C SER A 81 12.40 7.47 17.20
N ASN A 82 12.06 7.26 15.92
CA ASN A 82 12.95 6.77 14.87
C ASN A 82 13.61 5.42 15.21
N ASP A 83 12.98 4.63 16.09
CA ASP A 83 13.43 3.30 16.53
C ASP A 83 12.23 2.33 16.60
N GLY A 84 11.43 2.34 15.54
CA GLY A 84 10.25 1.50 15.42
C GLY A 84 10.51 0.10 14.84
N PRO A 85 9.44 -0.71 14.70
CA PRO A 85 9.54 -2.09 14.24
C PRO A 85 10.15 -2.27 12.85
N PHE A 86 10.13 -1.22 12.02
CA PHE A 86 10.67 -1.20 10.67
C PHE A 86 12.02 -0.45 10.56
N ALA A 87 12.69 -0.13 11.68
CA ALA A 87 13.98 0.58 11.67
C ALA A 87 15.03 -0.08 10.77
N ALA A 88 15.03 -1.41 10.67
CA ALA A 88 15.93 -2.17 9.79
C ALA A 88 15.76 -1.82 8.30
N ALA A 89 14.62 -1.26 7.86
CA ALA A 89 14.41 -0.79 6.49
C ALA A 89 15.43 0.29 6.05
N THR A 90 16.06 0.98 7.00
CA THR A 90 17.08 2.01 6.72
C THR A 90 18.45 1.42 6.33
N THR A 91 18.69 0.15 6.66
CA THR A 91 19.99 -0.52 6.49
C THR A 91 19.93 -1.85 5.72
N ASP A 92 18.76 -2.48 5.67
CA ASP A 92 18.53 -3.78 5.04
C ASP A 92 17.57 -3.63 3.85
N LEU A 93 18.06 -3.94 2.65
CA LEU A 93 17.29 -3.80 1.41
C LEU A 93 16.08 -4.74 1.34
N ASP A 94 16.14 -5.93 1.93
CA ASP A 94 15.01 -6.86 1.90
C ASP A 94 13.88 -6.37 2.83
N VAL A 95 14.24 -5.80 3.98
CA VAL A 95 13.27 -5.12 4.87
C VAL A 95 12.74 -3.84 4.23
N LEU A 96 13.59 -3.05 3.57
CA LEU A 96 13.16 -1.85 2.83
C LEU A 96 12.08 -2.22 1.81
N LEU A 97 12.38 -3.14 0.89
CA LEU A 97 11.46 -3.47 -0.18
C LEU A 97 10.19 -4.15 0.32
N LEU A 98 10.25 -4.92 1.42
CA LEU A 98 9.05 -5.44 2.08
C LEU A 98 8.18 -4.32 2.65
N THR A 99 8.80 -3.34 3.31
CA THR A 99 8.11 -2.16 3.86
C THR A 99 7.48 -1.33 2.74
N THR A 100 8.23 -1.08 1.67
CA THR A 100 7.73 -0.40 0.47
C THR A 100 6.53 -1.14 -0.11
N GLN A 101 6.61 -2.47 -0.28
CA GLN A 101 5.48 -3.25 -0.78
C GLN A 101 4.25 -3.12 0.11
N ALA A 102 4.43 -3.13 1.43
CA ALA A 102 3.33 -3.02 2.36
C ALA A 102 2.64 -1.64 2.28
N PHE A 103 3.38 -0.57 2.02
CA PHE A 103 2.78 0.75 1.76
C PHE A 103 1.94 0.73 0.48
N GLU A 104 2.51 0.37 -0.67
CA GLU A 104 1.75 0.32 -1.94
C GLU A 104 0.50 -0.57 -1.85
N ASP A 105 0.60 -1.71 -1.16
CA ASP A 105 -0.53 -2.61 -0.96
C ASP A 105 -1.58 -2.04 -0.02
N THR A 106 -1.16 -1.25 0.97
CA THR A 106 -2.10 -0.45 1.77
C THR A 106 -2.77 0.60 0.90
N GLY A 107 -2.04 1.26 -0.01
CA GLY A 107 -2.54 2.21 -1.01
C GLY A 107 -3.71 1.65 -1.81
N VAL A 108 -3.45 0.56 -2.56
CA VAL A 108 -4.47 -0.16 -3.35
C VAL A 108 -5.73 -0.42 -2.53
N ARG A 109 -5.54 -1.01 -1.35
CA ARG A 109 -6.64 -1.47 -0.51
C ARG A 109 -7.40 -0.33 0.16
N ALA A 110 -6.72 0.77 0.50
CA ALA A 110 -7.33 1.96 1.05
C ALA A 110 -8.25 2.63 0.02
N TYR A 111 -7.77 2.84 -1.21
CA TYR A 111 -8.59 3.38 -2.29
C TYR A 111 -9.79 2.50 -2.56
N LYS A 112 -9.57 1.19 -2.74
CA LYS A 112 -10.65 0.22 -2.94
C LYS A 112 -11.70 0.26 -1.83
N GLY A 113 -11.28 0.42 -0.58
CA GLY A 113 -12.18 0.54 0.57
C GLY A 113 -12.97 1.85 0.64
N GLN A 114 -12.51 2.91 -0.02
CA GLN A 114 -13.25 4.19 -0.09
C GLN A 114 -14.17 4.29 -1.31
N ILE A 115 -14.01 3.45 -2.34
CA ILE A 115 -14.85 3.48 -3.54
C ILE A 115 -16.35 3.42 -3.23
N PRO A 116 -16.87 2.56 -2.32
CA PRO A 116 -18.30 2.55 -1.99
C PRO A 116 -18.82 3.89 -1.46
N LEU A 117 -18.05 4.56 -0.60
CA LEU A 117 -18.40 5.89 -0.08
C LEU A 117 -18.44 6.93 -1.21
N LEU A 118 -17.49 6.88 -2.14
CA LEU A 118 -17.45 7.80 -3.27
C LEU A 118 -18.57 7.56 -4.27
N LEU A 119 -18.95 6.29 -4.49
CA LEU A 119 -20.12 5.90 -5.28
C LEU A 119 -21.42 6.41 -4.67
N ASP A 120 -21.61 6.26 -3.35
CA ASP A 120 -22.83 6.72 -2.68
C ASP A 120 -23.00 8.25 -2.73
N ASN A 121 -21.90 8.98 -2.85
CA ASN A 121 -21.88 10.44 -2.98
C ASN A 121 -21.79 10.92 -4.45
N SER A 122 -21.83 10.00 -5.43
CA SER A 122 -21.76 10.30 -6.85
C SER A 122 -23.11 10.79 -7.41
N GLY A 123 -23.18 11.11 -8.70
CA GLY A 123 -24.43 11.57 -9.35
C GLY A 123 -24.47 13.05 -9.70
N ASN A 124 -23.32 13.72 -9.58
CA ASN A 124 -23.07 15.02 -10.23
C ASN A 124 -21.63 15.03 -10.78
N ALA A 125 -21.38 15.89 -11.77
CA ALA A 125 -20.10 15.94 -12.48
C ALA A 125 -18.87 16.12 -11.58
N ALA A 126 -19.00 16.87 -10.48
CA ALA A 126 -17.87 17.07 -9.57
C ALA A 126 -17.58 15.81 -8.74
N ALA A 127 -18.63 15.17 -8.20
CA ALA A 127 -18.47 13.92 -7.45
C ALA A 127 -18.01 12.75 -8.32
N ASP A 128 -18.53 12.66 -9.55
CA ASP A 128 -18.13 11.62 -10.51
C ASP A 128 -16.66 11.78 -10.92
N ALA A 129 -16.16 13.02 -11.06
CA ALA A 129 -14.75 13.30 -11.32
C ALA A 129 -13.83 12.86 -10.16
N VAL A 130 -14.27 13.02 -8.91
CA VAL A 130 -13.53 12.54 -7.72
C VAL A 130 -13.50 11.02 -7.69
N LEU A 131 -14.64 10.36 -7.93
CA LEU A 131 -14.71 8.90 -8.02
C LEU A 131 -13.79 8.35 -9.12
N GLU A 132 -13.88 8.92 -10.33
CA GLU A 132 -13.02 8.50 -11.45
C GLU A 132 -11.54 8.65 -11.11
N ALA A 133 -11.16 9.76 -10.48
CA ALA A 133 -9.77 9.98 -10.09
C ALA A 133 -9.31 8.99 -9.01
N ALA A 134 -10.13 8.71 -8.00
CA ALA A 134 -9.82 7.70 -6.99
C ALA A 134 -9.59 6.31 -7.61
N CYS A 135 -10.45 5.88 -8.54
CA CYS A 135 -10.25 4.65 -9.29
C CYS A 135 -8.96 4.67 -10.14
N ARG A 136 -8.63 5.81 -10.77
CA ARG A 136 -7.38 5.94 -11.54
C ARG A 136 -6.16 5.80 -10.64
N ILE A 137 -6.15 6.46 -9.48
CA ILE A 137 -5.08 6.35 -8.49
C ILE A 137 -4.94 4.90 -8.02
N GLU A 138 -6.04 4.23 -7.64
CA GLU A 138 -6.02 2.81 -7.27
C GLU A 138 -5.31 1.93 -8.31
N THR A 139 -5.57 2.16 -9.61
CA THR A 139 -4.88 1.40 -10.67
C THR A 139 -3.39 1.71 -10.78
N VAL A 140 -2.96 2.92 -10.42
CA VAL A 140 -1.55 3.33 -10.40
C VAL A 140 -0.85 2.69 -9.20
N GLU A 141 -1.45 2.72 -8.01
CA GLU A 141 -1.00 2.00 -6.82
C GLU A 141 -0.80 0.50 -7.12
N GLY A 142 -1.74 -0.13 -7.81
CA GLY A 142 -1.61 -1.54 -8.21
C GLY A 142 -0.38 -1.81 -9.10
N ARG A 143 0.01 -0.84 -9.94
CA ARG A 143 1.22 -0.92 -10.77
C ARG A 143 2.48 -0.72 -9.93
N HIS A 144 2.46 0.19 -8.95
CA HIS A 144 3.58 0.39 -8.02
C HIS A 144 3.83 -0.86 -7.20
N ALA A 145 2.80 -1.38 -6.54
CA ALA A 145 2.83 -2.62 -5.79
C ALA A 145 3.38 -3.80 -6.61
N SER A 146 2.88 -3.98 -7.84
CA SER A 146 3.36 -5.01 -8.77
C SER A 146 4.84 -4.84 -9.12
N LYS A 147 5.29 -3.61 -9.36
CA LYS A 147 6.69 -3.30 -9.67
C LYS A 147 7.61 -3.60 -8.48
N ILE A 148 7.23 -3.23 -7.26
CA ILE A 148 8.01 -3.53 -6.05
C ILE A 148 8.13 -5.04 -5.82
N ARG A 149 7.02 -5.79 -5.93
CA ARG A 149 7.06 -7.27 -5.87
C ARG A 149 8.02 -7.88 -6.88
N ARG A 150 8.03 -7.34 -8.11
CA ARG A 150 8.95 -7.80 -9.16
C ARG A 150 10.41 -7.52 -8.78
N ILE A 151 10.73 -6.35 -8.23
CA ILE A 151 12.07 -6.03 -7.73
C ILE A 151 12.47 -7.01 -6.62
N ARG A 152 11.61 -7.22 -5.61
CA ARG A 152 11.83 -8.18 -4.52
C ARG A 152 12.11 -9.59 -5.04
N ARG A 153 11.31 -10.07 -6.00
CA ARG A 153 11.47 -11.42 -6.56
C ARG A 153 12.73 -11.57 -7.41
N GLN A 154 13.13 -10.53 -8.14
CA GLN A 154 14.39 -10.53 -8.89
C GLN A 154 15.61 -10.59 -7.97
N ARG A 155 15.52 -9.95 -6.79
CA ARG A 155 16.56 -9.98 -5.76
C ARG A 155 16.67 -11.32 -5.04
N THR A 156 15.55 -12.02 -4.85
CA THR A 156 15.53 -13.36 -4.23
C THR A 156 14.96 -14.42 -5.19
N PRO A 157 15.72 -14.81 -6.25
CA PRO A 157 15.28 -15.83 -7.19
C PRO A 157 14.94 -17.13 -6.46
N GLY A 158 13.84 -17.78 -6.87
CA GLY A 158 13.40 -19.05 -6.29
C GLY A 158 12.56 -18.95 -5.01
N LEU A 159 12.55 -17.81 -4.31
CA LEU A 159 11.66 -17.64 -3.15
C LEU A 159 10.21 -17.50 -3.61
N THR A 160 9.44 -18.57 -3.49
CA THR A 160 8.07 -18.66 -4.02
C THR A 160 7.08 -17.81 -3.23
N ALA A 161 7.37 -17.48 -1.96
CA ALA A 161 6.56 -16.61 -1.12
C ALA A 161 6.35 -15.22 -1.73
N ILE A 162 7.37 -14.65 -2.40
CA ILE A 162 7.23 -13.38 -3.12
C ILE A 162 6.64 -13.68 -4.50
N ARG A 163 5.37 -13.37 -4.76
CA ARG A 163 4.74 -13.72 -6.06
C ARG A 163 5.24 -12.81 -7.19
N HIS A 164 5.54 -13.40 -8.35
CA HIS A 164 6.15 -12.68 -9.49
C HIS A 164 5.12 -11.97 -10.39
N SER A 165 3.84 -12.26 -10.24
CA SER A 165 2.79 -11.90 -11.21
C SER A 165 1.87 -10.76 -10.74
N GLY A 166 2.38 -9.90 -9.85
CA GLY A 166 1.69 -8.64 -9.48
C GLY A 166 0.46 -8.81 -8.59
N TYR A 167 0.30 -9.96 -7.94
CA TYR A 167 -0.78 -10.26 -7.00
C TYR A 167 -0.23 -10.73 -5.65
N VAL A 168 -1.07 -10.69 -4.62
CA VAL A 168 -0.87 -11.41 -3.35
C VAL A 168 -1.66 -12.72 -3.35
N LEU A 169 -1.29 -13.65 -2.49
CA LEU A 169 -2.02 -14.91 -2.32
C LEU A 169 -1.93 -15.34 -0.85
N GLY A 170 -3.05 -15.79 -0.30
CA GLY A 170 -3.17 -16.14 1.12
C GLY A 170 -3.52 -14.92 1.96
N GLY A 171 -3.23 -14.98 3.26
CA GLY A 171 -3.51 -13.90 4.21
C GLY A 171 -2.30 -13.57 5.07
N GLY A 172 -2.29 -12.39 5.67
CA GLY A 172 -1.23 -11.97 6.59
C GLY A 172 0.18 -12.09 6.01
N LEU A 173 1.08 -12.81 6.69
CA LEU A 173 2.48 -12.94 6.30
C LEU A 173 2.71 -13.70 4.98
N ASP A 174 1.79 -14.61 4.61
CA ASP A 174 1.88 -15.33 3.35
C ASP A 174 1.65 -14.38 2.17
N ALA A 175 0.65 -13.49 2.29
CA ALA A 175 0.37 -12.45 1.32
C ALA A 175 1.48 -11.38 1.27
N ALA A 176 2.04 -11.01 2.43
CA ALA A 176 3.20 -10.11 2.50
C ALA A 176 4.45 -10.69 1.81
N GLY A 177 4.57 -12.02 1.76
CA GLY A 177 5.74 -12.69 1.21
C GLY A 177 6.99 -12.43 2.03
N VAL A 178 6.91 -12.57 3.37
CA VAL A 178 8.01 -12.29 4.33
C VAL A 178 9.15 -13.31 4.25
N GLY A 179 8.99 -14.43 3.52
CA GLY A 179 9.92 -15.56 3.53
C GLY A 179 11.41 -15.15 3.52
N GLY A 180 12.17 -15.68 4.48
CA GLY A 180 13.61 -15.40 4.61
C GLY A 180 13.97 -14.08 5.30
N ILE A 181 12.99 -13.26 5.72
CA ILE A 181 13.21 -12.01 6.45
C ILE A 181 12.81 -12.22 7.92
N SER A 182 13.73 -11.93 8.84
CA SER A 182 13.45 -11.94 10.28
C SER A 182 12.96 -10.56 10.72
N LEU A 183 11.81 -10.50 11.37
CA LEU A 183 11.17 -9.25 11.77
C LEU A 183 10.82 -9.27 13.27
N PRO A 184 10.83 -8.10 13.95
CA PRO A 184 10.28 -8.00 15.29
C PRO A 184 8.77 -8.27 15.29
N ALA A 185 8.24 -8.74 16.43
CA ALA A 185 6.83 -9.12 16.55
C ALA A 185 5.85 -7.99 16.17
N ALA A 186 6.21 -6.73 16.46
CA ALA A 186 5.39 -5.59 16.08
C ALA A 186 5.32 -5.37 14.56
N ALA A 187 6.42 -5.57 13.82
CA ALA A 187 6.42 -5.50 12.35
C ALA A 187 5.61 -6.66 11.75
N VAL A 188 5.70 -7.85 12.33
CA VAL A 188 4.86 -8.99 11.98
C VAL A 188 3.36 -8.68 12.15
N ALA A 189 2.99 -8.05 13.27
CA ALA A 189 1.62 -7.66 13.54
C ALA A 189 1.12 -6.59 12.53
N ALA A 190 1.93 -5.58 12.25
CA ALA A 190 1.62 -4.55 11.26
C ALA A 190 1.42 -5.14 9.86
N LEU A 191 2.34 -5.99 9.38
CA LEU A 191 2.18 -6.69 8.10
C LEU A 191 0.94 -7.59 8.07
N THR A 192 0.64 -8.27 9.18
CA THR A 192 -0.57 -9.09 9.27
C THR A 192 -1.82 -8.23 9.10
N ALA A 193 -1.84 -7.03 9.68
CA ALA A 193 -2.96 -6.09 9.52
C ALA A 193 -3.09 -5.56 8.08
N VAL A 194 -1.96 -5.25 7.42
CA VAL A 194 -1.93 -4.82 6.00
C VAL A 194 -2.60 -5.84 5.09
N TYR A 195 -2.42 -7.13 5.35
CA TYR A 195 -2.89 -8.24 4.52
C TYR A 195 -4.08 -9.02 5.11
N ALA A 196 -4.79 -8.44 6.09
CA ALA A 196 -5.92 -9.09 6.72
C ALA A 196 -7.08 -9.25 5.74
N GLY A 197 -7.55 -10.48 5.50
CA GLY A 197 -8.70 -10.75 4.65
C GLY A 197 -8.38 -10.95 3.17
N GLU A 198 -7.11 -10.89 2.74
CA GLU A 198 -6.70 -11.30 1.39
C GLU A 198 -7.01 -12.77 1.10
N GLU A 199 -7.10 -13.60 2.14
CA GLU A 199 -7.47 -15.00 2.03
C GLU A 199 -8.98 -15.22 1.77
N ASN A 200 -9.79 -14.17 1.82
CA ASN A 200 -11.24 -14.28 1.70
C ASN A 200 -11.66 -14.77 0.32
N THR A 201 -12.52 -15.79 0.30
CA THR A 201 -13.15 -16.28 -0.93
C THR A 201 -14.52 -15.64 -1.17
N ILE A 202 -15.08 -14.97 -0.16
CA ILE A 202 -16.34 -14.24 -0.29
C ILE A 202 -16.03 -12.77 -0.49
N GLN A 203 -16.34 -12.27 -1.69
CA GLN A 203 -16.20 -10.86 -2.04
C GLN A 203 -17.58 -10.21 -2.01
N VAL A 204 -17.73 -9.15 -1.20
CA VAL A 204 -18.97 -8.38 -1.14
C VAL A 204 -18.88 -7.23 -2.13
N VAL A 205 -19.83 -7.16 -3.06
CA VAL A 205 -19.90 -6.09 -4.06
C VAL A 205 -21.26 -5.43 -4.03
N TRP A 206 -21.31 -4.12 -4.24
CA TRP A 206 -22.56 -3.37 -4.40
C TRP A 206 -22.93 -3.31 -5.88
N ASN A 207 -24.16 -3.71 -6.24
CA ASN A 207 -24.62 -3.65 -7.63
C ASN A 207 -25.46 -2.40 -7.96
N GLY A 208 -25.53 -1.43 -7.05
CA GLY A 208 -26.40 -0.27 -7.16
C GLY A 208 -27.76 -0.40 -6.46
N THR A 209 -28.13 -1.59 -5.99
CA THR A 209 -29.43 -1.83 -5.31
C THR A 209 -29.30 -2.67 -4.04
N GLN A 210 -28.38 -3.63 -4.02
CA GLN A 210 -28.13 -4.48 -2.86
C GLN A 210 -26.67 -4.95 -2.84
N GLU A 211 -26.23 -5.41 -1.66
CA GLU A 211 -25.00 -6.17 -1.54
C GLU A 211 -25.17 -7.55 -2.18
N LEU A 212 -24.22 -7.91 -3.04
CA LEU A 212 -24.07 -9.25 -3.58
C LEU A 212 -22.83 -9.90 -2.97
N ARG A 213 -22.92 -11.21 -2.73
CA ARG A 213 -21.78 -12.03 -2.31
C ARG A 213 -21.32 -12.86 -3.49
N ILE A 214 -20.08 -12.66 -3.91
CA ILE A 214 -19.40 -13.47 -4.92
C ILE A 214 -18.52 -14.46 -4.17
N ASP A 215 -18.85 -15.75 -4.25
CA ASP A 215 -18.01 -16.82 -3.73
C ASP A 215 -17.03 -17.29 -4.81
N THR A 216 -15.80 -16.81 -4.72
CA THR A 216 -14.73 -17.10 -5.69
C THR A 216 -14.28 -18.56 -5.66
N ALA A 217 -14.58 -19.30 -4.58
CA ALA A 217 -14.30 -20.73 -4.50
C ALA A 217 -15.29 -21.59 -5.30
N ASN A 218 -16.49 -21.05 -5.59
CA ASN A 218 -17.61 -21.78 -6.20
C ASN A 218 -18.08 -21.16 -7.53
N LEU A 219 -17.22 -20.40 -8.22
CA LEU A 219 -17.58 -19.80 -9.51
C LEU A 219 -17.87 -20.88 -10.57
N PRO A 220 -18.98 -20.75 -11.33
CA PRO A 220 -19.31 -21.68 -12.40
C PRO A 220 -18.31 -21.60 -13.55
N ASN A 221 -18.21 -22.67 -14.34
CA ASN A 221 -17.38 -22.75 -15.57
C ASN A 221 -15.87 -22.52 -15.34
N THR A 222 -15.36 -22.84 -14.14
CA THR A 222 -13.95 -22.68 -13.77
C THR A 222 -13.08 -23.91 -14.03
N ASP A 223 -13.62 -25.00 -14.59
CA ASP A 223 -12.88 -26.25 -14.84
C ASP A 223 -11.63 -26.06 -15.73
N VAL A 224 -11.64 -25.05 -16.60
CA VAL A 224 -10.50 -24.68 -17.44
C VAL A 224 -9.28 -24.17 -16.65
N ILE A 225 -9.49 -23.72 -15.40
CA ILE A 225 -8.42 -23.17 -14.54
C ILE A 225 -7.55 -24.29 -13.96
N GLY A 226 -8.11 -25.50 -13.76
CA GLY A 226 -7.40 -26.67 -13.26
C GLY A 226 -8.04 -27.27 -12.00
N ASP A 227 -7.21 -27.80 -11.11
CA ASP A 227 -7.66 -28.42 -9.86
C ASP A 227 -8.26 -27.42 -8.85
N ALA A 228 -8.84 -27.95 -7.77
CA ALA A 228 -9.50 -27.14 -6.74
C ALA A 228 -8.57 -26.12 -6.08
N ALA A 229 -7.28 -26.47 -5.87
CA ALA A 229 -6.31 -25.56 -5.26
C ALA A 229 -5.99 -24.39 -6.19
N ARG A 230 -5.84 -24.66 -7.49
CA ARG A 230 -5.59 -23.63 -8.50
C ARG A 230 -6.81 -22.73 -8.73
N LYS A 231 -8.02 -23.28 -8.66
CA LYS A 231 -9.26 -22.50 -8.70
C LYS A 231 -9.39 -21.58 -7.48
N LEU A 232 -9.15 -22.10 -6.28
CA LEU A 232 -9.15 -21.32 -5.04
C LEU A 232 -8.14 -20.17 -5.11
N ALA A 233 -6.90 -20.47 -5.50
CA ALA A 233 -5.87 -19.46 -5.67
C ALA A 233 -6.27 -18.42 -6.74
N ALA A 234 -6.78 -18.85 -7.89
CA ALA A 234 -7.25 -17.94 -8.94
C ALA A 234 -8.36 -17.00 -8.45
N GLY A 235 -9.25 -17.49 -7.59
CA GLY A 235 -10.30 -16.71 -6.95
C GLY A 235 -9.75 -15.66 -5.97
N GLN A 236 -8.75 -16.01 -5.17
CA GLN A 236 -8.10 -15.08 -4.23
C GLN A 236 -7.30 -14.00 -4.96
N ILE A 237 -6.44 -14.38 -5.92
CA ILE A 237 -5.58 -13.42 -6.63
C ILE A 237 -6.33 -12.47 -7.58
N ALA A 238 -7.62 -12.71 -7.83
CA ALA A 238 -8.44 -11.87 -8.68
C ALA A 238 -8.98 -10.62 -7.95
N PHE A 239 -8.87 -10.56 -6.61
CA PHE A 239 -9.41 -9.48 -5.80
C PHE A 239 -8.45 -9.12 -4.67
N ASP A 240 -8.06 -7.85 -4.58
CA ASP A 240 -7.48 -7.33 -3.32
C ASP A 240 -8.61 -7.03 -2.32
N ALA A 241 -8.42 -7.35 -1.04
CA ALA A 241 -9.46 -7.08 -0.03
C ALA A 241 -9.47 -5.58 0.36
N PRO A 242 -10.62 -4.89 0.41
CA PRO A 242 -10.64 -3.49 0.83
C PRO A 242 -10.21 -3.35 2.31
N LEU A 243 -9.60 -2.21 2.66
CA LEU A 243 -9.39 -1.79 4.04
C LEU A 243 -10.37 -0.67 4.41
N THR A 244 -10.96 -0.74 5.60
CA THR A 244 -11.74 0.38 6.14
C THR A 244 -10.81 1.52 6.52
N ARG A 245 -11.36 2.75 6.62
CA ARG A 245 -10.59 3.91 7.09
C ARG A 245 -9.90 3.66 8.44
N GLU A 246 -10.60 3.03 9.38
CA GLU A 246 -10.07 2.70 10.71
C GLU A 246 -8.89 1.72 10.64
N GLN A 247 -8.97 0.71 9.76
CA GLN A 247 -7.87 -0.22 9.53
C GLN A 247 -6.66 0.49 8.91
N VAL A 248 -6.88 1.35 7.91
CA VAL A 248 -5.79 2.15 7.30
C VAL A 248 -5.11 3.02 8.36
N ILE A 249 -5.89 3.74 9.18
CA ILE A 249 -5.35 4.54 10.30
C ILE A 249 -4.50 3.67 11.23
N THR A 250 -5.02 2.51 11.63
CA THR A 250 -4.31 1.58 12.53
C THR A 250 -2.98 1.11 11.93
N ILE A 251 -2.94 0.87 10.63
CA ILE A 251 -1.72 0.43 9.91
C ILE A 251 -0.68 1.56 9.85
N VAL A 252 -1.08 2.79 9.58
CA VAL A 252 -0.14 3.88 9.28
C VAL A 252 0.20 4.75 10.48
N ARG A 253 -0.58 4.71 11.57
CA ARG A 253 -0.46 5.66 12.70
C ARG A 253 0.96 5.72 13.26
N ASP A 254 1.65 4.59 13.40
CA ASP A 254 2.96 4.56 14.05
C ASP A 254 4.07 5.15 13.14
N PHE A 255 3.76 5.40 11.86
CA PHE A 255 4.64 6.10 10.92
C PHE A 255 4.43 7.62 10.92
N ILE A 256 3.41 8.12 11.61
CA ILE A 256 3.06 9.53 11.71
C ILE A 256 3.31 9.96 13.14
N LYS A 257 4.10 11.02 13.33
CA LYS A 257 4.37 11.56 14.66
C LYS A 257 3.09 12.14 15.23
N ASP A 258 2.76 11.76 16.46
CA ASP A 258 1.65 12.34 17.22
C ASP A 258 1.73 13.87 17.20
N ASP A 259 0.68 14.50 16.70
CA ASP A 259 0.50 15.95 16.81
C ASP A 259 -0.98 16.26 17.07
N PRO A 260 -1.32 16.71 18.29
CA PRO A 260 -2.69 16.99 18.67
C PRO A 260 -3.32 18.14 17.86
N THR A 261 -2.54 18.91 17.11
CA THR A 261 -3.02 20.04 16.29
C THR A 261 -3.40 19.65 14.87
N ARG A 262 -2.97 18.48 14.36
CA ARG A 262 -3.20 18.08 12.96
C ARG A 262 -4.58 17.46 12.71
N GLY A 263 -5.32 17.09 13.76
CA GLY A 263 -6.61 16.39 13.62
C GLY A 263 -6.48 15.04 12.90
N LEU A 264 -5.25 14.51 12.81
CA LEU A 264 -4.99 13.13 12.43
C LEU A 264 -5.35 12.27 13.66
N PRO A 265 -6.08 11.16 13.47
CA PRO A 265 -6.49 10.28 14.56
C PRO A 265 -5.30 9.63 15.27
#